data_AF-A0AAP2DDN2-F1
#
_entry.id   AF-A0AAP2DDN2-F1
#
_cell.length_a   1.000
_cell.length_b   1.000
_cell.length_c   1.000
_cell.angle_alpha   90.00
_cell.angle_beta   90.00
_cell.angle_gamma   90.00
#
_symmetry.space_group_name_H-M   'P 1'
#
loop_
_entity.id
_entity.type
_entity.pdbx_description
1 polymer ?
#
loop_
_entity_poly.entity_id
_entity_poly.type
_entity_poly.pdbx_seq_one_letter_code
_entity_poly.pdbx_strand_id
1 'polypeptide(L)'
;MFTSCQKGDDLPAKLRAAILKINAREDVGDVNNIYLIIPTTGCDKCISEATKFFFEDIKRKDSRTRFVFTEISSMKIFRLQMGFPKKMEDDRILLDENNEMYRSGVRTIYPLIFIPSEDGVITIDMNNYQSLLKLGMLHK
;
A
#
# COMPACT_ATOMS: atom_id res chain seq x y z
N MET A 1 -13.91 -2.61 -17.36
CA MET A 1 -12.55 -2.02 -17.47
C MET A 1 -12.64 -0.66 -16.80
N PHE A 2 -12.18 -0.52 -15.56
CA PHE A 2 -12.22 0.75 -14.83
C PHE A 2 -10.81 1.32 -14.76
N THR A 3 -10.37 1.94 -15.85
CA THR A 3 -9.20 2.82 -15.84
C THR A 3 -9.73 4.24 -15.71
N SER A 4 -9.83 4.73 -14.47
CA SER A 4 -10.04 6.16 -14.24
C SER A 4 -8.72 6.87 -14.54
N CYS A 5 -8.51 7.20 -15.82
CA CYS A 5 -7.43 8.07 -16.25
C CYS A 5 -7.97 9.50 -16.17
N GLN A 6 -7.97 10.09 -14.97
CA GLN A 6 -8.23 11.52 -14.83
C GLN A 6 -6.97 12.30 -15.22
N LYS A 7 -7.09 13.03 -16.31
CA LYS A 7 -6.05 13.78 -17.02
C LYS A 7 -5.50 15.00 -16.24
N GLY A 8 -5.51 14.95 -14.91
CA GLY A 8 -5.10 16.03 -14.01
C GLY A 8 -4.45 15.56 -12.69
N ASP A 9 -4.34 14.25 -12.44
CA ASP A 9 -3.77 13.74 -11.19
C ASP A 9 -2.41 13.09 -11.42
N ASP A 10 -1.35 13.80 -10.99
CA ASP A 10 0.00 13.25 -10.84
C ASP A 10 0.09 12.23 -9.68
N LEU A 11 -1.00 11.49 -9.40
CA LEU A 11 -1.09 10.53 -8.31
C LEU A 11 0.04 9.48 -8.37
N PRO A 12 0.38 8.92 -9.56
CA PRO A 12 1.55 8.05 -9.67
C PRO A 12 2.86 8.69 -9.22
N ALA A 13 3.19 9.93 -9.61
CA ALA A 13 4.44 10.54 -9.16
C ALA A 13 4.38 10.99 -7.70
N LYS A 14 3.20 11.41 -7.20
CA LYS A 14 2.97 11.69 -5.78
C LYS A 14 3.20 10.43 -4.92
N LEU A 15 2.67 9.28 -5.34
CA LEU A 15 2.89 7.98 -4.68
C LEU A 15 4.37 7.61 -4.69
N ARG A 16 5.05 7.72 -5.85
CA ARG A 16 6.49 7.48 -5.96
C ARG A 16 7.29 8.37 -5.01
N ALA A 17 7.04 9.68 -5.04
CA ALA A 17 7.71 10.64 -4.19
C ALA A 17 7.46 10.37 -2.70
N ALA A 18 6.23 10.02 -2.32
CA ALA A 18 5.89 9.69 -0.94
C ALA A 18 6.61 8.43 -0.45
N ILE A 19 6.61 7.35 -1.23
CA ILE A 19 7.29 6.09 -0.87
C ILE A 19 8.80 6.33 -0.69
N LEU A 20 9.43 7.10 -1.58
CA LEU A 20 10.85 7.44 -1.46
C LEU A 20 11.17 8.31 -0.23
N LYS A 21 10.26 9.17 0.21
CA LYS A 21 10.41 9.93 1.46
C LYS A 21 10.25 9.06 2.70
N ILE A 22 9.36 8.06 2.65
CA ILE A 22 9.17 7.08 3.72
C ILE A 22 10.40 6.20 3.85
N ASN A 23 10.91 5.69 2.73
CA ASN A 23 12.13 4.89 2.70
C ASN A 23 12.89 5.14 1.38
N ALA A 24 14.00 5.88 1.49
CA ALA A 24 14.82 6.27 0.35
C ALA A 24 15.57 5.09 -0.32
N ARG A 25 15.58 3.90 0.29
CA ARG A 25 16.21 2.70 -0.29
C ARG A 25 15.24 1.90 -1.18
N GLU A 26 13.97 2.29 -1.23
CA GLU A 26 12.97 1.60 -2.03
C GLU A 26 13.20 1.80 -3.52
N ASP A 27 13.18 0.70 -4.27
CA ASP A 27 13.09 0.74 -5.72
C ASP A 27 11.61 0.78 -6.15
N VAL A 28 11.06 1.99 -6.19
CA VAL A 28 9.66 2.23 -6.60
C VAL A 28 9.47 2.07 -8.11
N GLY A 29 10.54 1.83 -8.87
CA GLY A 29 10.51 1.52 -10.30
C GLY A 29 10.48 0.03 -10.61
N ASP A 30 10.84 -0.84 -9.66
CA ASP A 30 10.87 -2.29 -9.86
C ASP A 30 9.46 -2.85 -10.13
N VAL A 31 9.25 -3.27 -11.37
CA VAL A 31 8.00 -3.84 -11.89
C VAL A 31 7.63 -5.18 -11.24
N ASN A 32 8.55 -5.77 -10.48
CA ASN A 32 8.23 -6.94 -9.67
C ASN A 32 7.46 -6.57 -8.41
N ASN A 33 7.65 -5.36 -7.86
CA ASN A 33 7.03 -4.96 -6.61
C ASN A 33 5.57 -4.54 -6.80
N ILE A 34 4.74 -4.88 -5.82
CA ILE A 34 3.36 -4.40 -5.72
C ILE A 34 3.24 -3.66 -4.41
N TYR A 35 2.84 -2.39 -4.43
CA TYR A 35 2.68 -1.61 -3.21
C TYR A 35 1.21 -1.60 -2.79
N LEU A 36 0.92 -2.10 -1.60
CA LEU A 36 -0.39 -2.01 -0.97
C LEU A 36 -0.33 -0.93 0.11
N ILE A 37 -0.92 0.23 -0.17
CA ILE A 37 -1.02 1.34 0.76
C ILE A 37 -2.29 1.15 1.60
N ILE A 38 -2.13 1.07 2.93
CA ILE A 38 -3.20 0.81 3.89
C ILE A 38 -3.28 2.00 4.86
N PRO A 39 -4.29 2.88 4.76
CA PRO A 39 -4.51 3.89 5.78
C PRO A 39 -5.00 3.22 7.07
N THR A 40 -4.55 3.68 8.24
CA THR A 40 -5.02 3.13 9.54
C THR A 40 -6.32 3.77 10.02
N THR A 41 -6.80 4.80 9.32
CA THR A 41 -8.09 5.47 9.58
C THR A 41 -8.88 5.58 8.27
N GLY A 42 -10.21 5.49 8.31
CA GLY A 42 -11.05 5.57 7.11
C GLY A 42 -12.13 4.48 7.04
N CYS A 43 -12.28 3.83 5.88
CA CYS A 43 -13.24 2.74 5.69
C CYS A 43 -12.84 1.50 6.51
N ASP A 44 -13.42 1.32 7.71
CA ASP A 44 -13.09 0.21 8.62
C ASP A 44 -13.14 -1.16 7.96
N LYS A 45 -14.16 -1.42 7.13
CA LYS A 45 -14.29 -2.70 6.40
C LYS A 45 -13.15 -2.91 5.41
N CYS A 46 -12.86 -1.89 4.59
CA CYS A 46 -11.84 -1.95 3.56
C CYS A 46 -10.44 -2.10 4.18
N ILE A 47 -10.18 -1.38 5.27
CA ILE A 47 -8.93 -1.43 6.05
C ILE A 47 -8.77 -2.80 6.71
N SER A 48 -9.84 -3.32 7.33
CA SER A 48 -9.81 -4.65 7.97
C SER A 48 -9.52 -5.76 6.96
N GLU A 49 -10.10 -5.68 5.77
CA GLU A 49 -9.88 -6.64 4.69
C GLU A 49 -8.44 -6.56 4.14
N ALA A 50 -7.90 -5.36 3.91
CA ALA A 50 -6.51 -5.19 3.50
C ALA A 50 -5.52 -5.65 4.58
N THR A 51 -5.83 -5.39 5.85
CA THR A 51 -5.02 -5.83 6.99
C THR A 51 -5.06 -7.36 7.14
N LYS A 52 -6.21 -7.99 6.89
CA LYS A 52 -6.30 -9.45 6.83
C LYS A 52 -5.42 -10.03 5.73
N PHE A 53 -5.48 -9.44 4.52
CA PHE A 53 -4.61 -9.83 3.42
C PHE A 53 -3.13 -9.70 3.79
N PHE A 54 -2.73 -8.58 4.40
CA PHE A 54 -1.37 -8.41 4.92
C PHE A 54 -0.94 -9.58 5.83
N PHE A 55 -1.76 -9.97 6.81
CA PHE A 55 -1.40 -11.07 7.71
C PHE A 55 -1.27 -12.44 7.04
N GLU A 56 -1.94 -12.65 5.91
CA GLU A 56 -1.86 -13.88 5.12
C GLU A 56 -0.65 -13.85 4.19
N ASP A 57 -0.43 -12.72 3.51
CA ASP A 57 0.57 -12.58 2.46
C ASP A 57 1.99 -12.34 3.00
N ILE A 58 2.14 -11.65 4.13
CA ILE A 58 3.45 -11.45 4.78
C ILE A 58 4.11 -12.78 5.21
N LYS A 59 3.34 -13.87 5.32
CA LYS A 59 3.89 -15.20 5.63
C LYS A 59 4.48 -15.90 4.40
N ARG A 60 4.20 -15.40 3.20
CA ARG A 60 4.68 -15.97 1.92
C ARG A 60 6.04 -15.37 1.60
N LYS A 61 7.03 -16.24 1.34
CA LYS A 61 8.43 -15.83 1.08
C LYS A 61 8.64 -15.28 -0.34
N ASP A 62 7.78 -15.69 -1.27
CA ASP A 62 7.76 -15.33 -2.68
C ASP A 62 6.83 -14.14 -2.98
N SER A 63 6.17 -13.59 -1.96
CA SER A 63 5.33 -12.41 -2.15
C SER A 63 6.17 -11.20 -2.51
N ARG A 64 5.74 -10.52 -3.56
CA ARG A 64 6.30 -9.26 -4.05
C ARG A 64 5.56 -8.04 -3.49
N THR A 65 4.65 -8.25 -2.55
CA THR A 65 3.87 -7.17 -1.95
C THR A 65 4.71 -6.42 -0.93
N ARG A 66 4.78 -5.10 -1.08
CA ARG A 66 5.30 -4.16 -0.10
C ARG A 66 4.12 -3.43 0.54
N PHE A 67 4.04 -3.44 1.86
CA PHE A 67 2.92 -2.90 2.62
C PHE A 67 3.29 -1.53 3.16
N VAL A 68 2.58 -0.49 2.72
CA VAL A 68 2.79 0.87 3.21
C VAL A 68 1.65 1.22 4.16
N PHE A 69 1.93 1.32 5.45
CA PHE A 69 0.95 1.77 6.43
C PHE A 69 1.05 3.29 6.60
N THR A 70 -0.07 4.00 6.44
CA THR A 70 -0.14 5.46 6.50
C THR A 70 -1.30 5.96 7.38
N GLU A 71 -1.36 7.26 7.61
CA GLU A 71 -2.28 7.90 8.54
C GLU A 71 -2.21 7.28 9.94
N ILE A 72 -1.00 6.90 10.39
CA ILE A 72 -0.78 6.23 11.68
C ILE A 72 -0.90 7.25 12.80
N SER A 73 -2.05 7.27 13.48
CA SER A 73 -2.32 8.21 14.58
C SER A 73 -1.47 7.95 15.84
N SER A 74 -1.10 6.69 16.07
CA SER A 74 -0.29 6.29 17.21
C SER A 74 0.48 5.02 16.87
N MET A 75 1.80 5.15 16.82
CA MET A 75 2.67 3.99 16.64
C MET A 75 2.37 2.92 17.68
N LYS A 76 2.25 3.28 18.96
CA LYS A 76 1.97 2.34 20.05
C LYS A 76 0.72 1.48 19.80
N ILE A 77 -0.39 2.09 19.40
CA ILE A 77 -1.64 1.36 19.13
C ILE A 77 -1.48 0.48 17.89
N PHE A 78 -0.91 1.03 16.82
CA PHE A 78 -0.59 0.28 15.61
C PHE A 78 0.26 -0.96 15.93
N ARG A 79 1.23 -0.83 16.85
CA ARG A 79 2.07 -1.95 17.25
C ARG A 79 1.27 -3.09 17.87
N LEU A 80 0.35 -2.76 18.76
CA LEU A 80 -0.49 -3.76 19.41
C LEU A 80 -1.40 -4.47 18.40
N GLN A 81 -1.99 -3.72 17.47
CA GLN A 81 -2.85 -4.27 16.42
C GLN A 81 -2.10 -5.22 15.48
N MET A 82 -0.85 -4.90 15.14
CA MET A 82 -0.03 -5.72 14.22
C MET A 82 0.58 -6.97 14.87
N GLY A 83 0.48 -7.14 16.19
CA GLY A 83 0.95 -8.34 16.90
C GLY A 83 2.48 -8.40 17.01
N PHE A 84 3.06 -7.37 17.62
CA PHE A 84 4.50 -7.16 17.82
C PHE A 84 5.25 -8.25 18.60
N PRO A 85 6.59 -8.30 18.49
CA PRO A 85 7.47 -7.46 17.65
C PRO A 85 7.88 -8.08 16.30
N LYS A 86 7.79 -9.40 16.16
CA LYS A 86 8.44 -10.15 15.08
C LYS A 86 8.00 -9.78 13.66
N LYS A 87 6.75 -9.36 13.46
CA LYS A 87 6.24 -9.01 12.12
C LYS A 87 6.79 -7.69 11.61
N MET A 88 7.28 -6.81 12.48
CA MET A 88 7.67 -5.46 12.13
C MET A 88 9.10 -5.32 11.62
N GLU A 89 9.87 -6.39 11.69
CA GLU A 89 11.24 -6.46 11.18
C GLU A 89 11.28 -6.88 9.69
N ASP A 90 10.13 -7.17 9.09
CA ASP A 90 10.02 -7.53 7.68
C ASP A 90 10.28 -6.31 6.79
N ASP A 91 11.23 -6.45 5.86
CA ASP A 91 11.68 -5.38 4.97
C ASP A 91 10.63 -4.95 3.94
N ARG A 92 9.57 -5.74 3.78
CA ARG A 92 8.42 -5.39 2.94
C ARG A 92 7.45 -4.44 3.65
N ILE A 93 7.64 -4.13 4.93
CA ILE A 93 6.78 -3.22 5.68
C ILE A 93 7.39 -1.82 5.72
N LEU A 94 6.63 -0.86 5.21
CA LEU A 94 6.97 0.55 5.18
C LEU A 94 5.99 1.31 6.08
N LEU A 95 6.53 2.12 6.98
CA LEU A 95 5.76 2.86 7.98
C LEU A 95 5.85 4.35 7.68
N ASP A 96 4.73 4.94 7.31
CA ASP A 96 4.63 6.37 7.06
C ASP A 96 4.45 7.15 8.38
N GLU A 97 5.49 7.15 9.21
CA GLU A 97 5.46 7.77 10.55
C GLU A 97 5.30 9.30 10.49
N ASN A 98 5.68 9.92 9.37
CA ASN A 98 5.64 11.38 9.18
C ASN A 98 4.45 11.87 8.33
N ASN A 99 3.57 10.95 7.94
CA ASN A 99 2.42 11.19 7.07
C ASN A 99 2.81 11.82 5.72
N GLU A 100 3.89 11.34 5.12
CA GLU A 100 4.44 11.77 3.83
C GLU A 100 3.50 11.46 2.66
N MET A 101 2.65 10.43 2.76
CA MET A 101 1.57 10.20 1.79
C MET A 101 0.63 11.39 1.75
N TYR A 102 0.10 11.79 2.91
CA TYR A 102 -0.79 12.93 3.04
C TYR A 102 -0.12 14.23 2.56
N ARG A 103 1.13 14.47 2.97
CA ARG A 103 1.91 15.66 2.61
C ARG A 103 2.20 15.74 1.11
N SER A 104 2.39 14.59 0.46
CA SER A 104 2.58 14.50 -0.99
C SER A 104 1.26 14.57 -1.76
N GLY A 105 0.12 14.74 -1.07
CA GLY A 105 -1.19 14.91 -1.67
C GLY A 105 -1.89 13.59 -2.02
N VAL A 106 -1.38 12.46 -1.53
CA VAL A 106 -2.05 11.15 -1.59
C VAL A 106 -3.01 11.07 -0.41
N ARG A 107 -4.27 11.47 -0.64
CA ARG A 107 -5.31 11.52 0.39
C ARG A 107 -6.39 10.49 0.06
N THR A 108 -6.42 9.42 0.83
CA THR A 108 -7.39 8.34 0.64
C THR A 108 -7.84 7.80 1.99
N ILE A 109 -9.13 7.47 2.09
CA ILE A 109 -9.70 6.73 3.21
C ILE A 109 -9.84 5.22 2.90
N TYR A 110 -9.41 4.83 1.70
CA TYR A 110 -9.45 3.47 1.17
C TYR A 110 -8.02 2.98 0.91
N PRO A 111 -7.75 1.67 1.05
CA PRO A 111 -6.48 1.12 0.60
C PRO A 111 -6.28 1.32 -0.90
N LEU A 112 -5.03 1.48 -1.31
CA LEU A 112 -4.63 1.69 -2.70
C LEU A 112 -3.62 0.63 -3.11
N ILE A 113 -3.73 0.16 -4.36
CA ILE A 113 -2.70 -0.66 -4.98
C ILE A 113 -1.95 0.21 -5.97
N PHE A 114 -0.63 0.21 -5.88
CA PHE A 114 0.27 0.85 -6.82
C PHE A 114 1.21 -0.20 -7.42
N ILE A 115 1.19 -0.32 -8.74
CA ILE A 115 1.98 -1.30 -9.50
C ILE A 115 2.82 -0.53 -10.50
N PRO A 116 4.16 -0.51 -10.34
CA PRO A 116 5.07 -0.05 -11.39
C PRO A 116 4.93 -0.92 -12.63
N SER A 117 4.90 -0.33 -13.82
CA SER A 117 4.92 -1.05 -15.09
C SER A 117 5.91 -0.42 -16.07
N GLU A 118 6.37 -1.17 -17.06
CA GLU A 118 7.24 -0.64 -18.12
C GLU A 118 6.56 0.51 -18.87
N ASP A 119 5.26 0.39 -19.10
CA ASP A 119 4.43 1.40 -19.76
C ASP A 119 3.96 2.55 -18.84
N GLY A 120 4.36 2.56 -17.55
CA GLY A 120 3.95 3.59 -16.59
C GLY A 120 3.62 3.06 -15.19
N VAL A 121 2.42 3.36 -14.70
CA VAL A 121 1.94 2.95 -13.38
C VAL A 121 0.47 2.60 -13.47
N ILE A 122 0.09 1.54 -12.77
CA ILE A 122 -1.31 1.19 -12.52
C ILE A 122 -1.65 1.52 -11.07
N THR A 123 -2.64 2.38 -10.85
CA THR A 123 -3.20 2.67 -9.53
C THR A 123 -4.64 2.17 -9.45
N ILE A 124 -4.97 1.46 -8.38
CA ILE A 124 -6.29 0.85 -8.19
C ILE A 124 -6.81 1.21 -6.80
N ASP A 125 -7.91 1.95 -6.77
CA ASP A 125 -8.63 2.27 -5.54
C ASP A 125 -9.43 1.04 -5.09
N MET A 126 -9.19 0.58 -3.86
CA MET A 126 -9.92 -0.55 -3.31
C MET A 126 -11.20 -0.12 -2.60
N ASN A 127 -12.16 0.39 -3.38
CA ASN A 127 -13.51 0.66 -2.87
C ASN A 127 -14.35 -0.63 -2.72
N ASN A 128 -13.85 -1.76 -3.24
CA ASN A 128 -14.44 -3.09 -3.10
C ASN A 128 -13.35 -4.18 -3.22
N TYR A 129 -13.17 -5.00 -2.17
CA TYR A 129 -12.16 -6.05 -2.05
C TYR A 129 -12.19 -7.13 -3.15
N GLN A 130 -13.32 -7.30 -3.84
CA GLN A 130 -13.40 -8.17 -5.02
C GLN A 130 -12.36 -7.81 -6.10
N SER A 131 -11.85 -6.57 -6.10
CA SER A 131 -10.80 -6.11 -7.02
C SER A 131 -9.43 -6.74 -6.72
N LEU A 132 -9.09 -7.01 -5.46
CA LEU A 132 -7.87 -7.74 -5.08
C LEU A 132 -7.90 -9.19 -5.60
N LEU A 133 -9.05 -9.85 -5.47
CA LEU A 133 -9.25 -11.23 -5.96
C LEU A 133 -9.32 -11.30 -7.50
N LYS A 134 -9.94 -10.30 -8.15
CA LYS A 134 -10.10 -10.25 -9.60
C LYS A 134 -8.82 -9.92 -10.36
N LEU A 135 -7.83 -9.31 -9.72
CA LEU A 135 -6.57 -8.99 -10.40
C LEU A 135 -5.78 -10.23 -10.83
N GLY A 136 -6.07 -11.44 -10.33
CA GLY A 136 -5.37 -12.66 -10.77
C GLY A 136 -3.85 -12.65 -10.51
N MET A 137 -3.31 -11.58 -9.93
CA MET A 137 -1.89 -11.38 -9.61
C MET A 137 -1.44 -12.13 -8.35
N LEU A 138 -2.31 -12.96 -7.78
CA LEU A 138 -2.05 -13.76 -6.56
C LEU A 138 -2.13 -15.28 -6.77
N HIS A 139 -2.33 -15.75 -8.00
CA HIS A 139 -2.19 -17.16 -8.36
C HIS A 139 -1.69 -17.33 -9.79
N LYS A 140 -0.36 -17.28 -9.95
CA LYS A 140 0.44 -18.20 -10.78
C LYS A 140 1.93 -17.94 -10.56
#